data_AF-A0A7W9M1F2-F1
#
_entry.id   AF-A0A7W9M1F2-F1
#
_cell.length_a   1.000
_cell.length_b   1.000
_cell.length_c   1.000
_cell.angle_alpha   90.00
_cell.angle_beta   90.00
_cell.angle_gamma   90.00
#
_symmetry.space_group_name_H-M   'P 1'
#
loop_
_entity.id
_entity.type
_entity.pdbx_description
1 polymer ?
#
loop_
_entity_poly.entity_id
_entity_poly.type
_entity_poly.pdbx_seq_one_letter_code
_entity_poly.pdbx_strand_id
1 'polypeptide(L)'
;MTLVELIPSLRGITRARLEDDRWPADTVVADTGHVGVGGVDLAGLAGTFGTPVHVLSEHEVRRSCRAYVDVLPGARVVCSPVELPWPEVLGWCAEEGLVVAEPGLRGRGLRYRMSGDVPSTEACARDVVRAIARLRRDHGVELDELAVEITADAPAAFDLTGLATRLRVAINGESSTQGVTPPRLTVEPGRSLVVRAVVGVCRVRSVCCGVVSVDGPPGPIMRVIGRVPTASTGVRRVVGHSGEAPEVSLPEDVRVGDLVAVPYSGGRPHAPLFAVADGVRRLVERGR
;
A
#
# COMPACT_ATOMS: atom_id res chain seq x y z
N MET A 1 18.80 -22.86 -17.49
CA MET A 1 17.85 -23.15 -18.57
C MET A 1 16.46 -23.25 -17.97
N THR A 2 15.58 -22.30 -18.25
CA THR A 2 14.20 -22.31 -17.73
C THR A 2 13.27 -22.98 -18.73
N LEU A 3 12.12 -23.49 -18.26
CA LEU A 3 11.14 -24.23 -19.08
C LEU A 3 10.59 -23.38 -20.26
N VAL A 4 10.73 -22.06 -20.17
CA VAL A 4 10.36 -21.04 -21.17
C VAL A 4 11.28 -21.06 -22.39
N GLU A 5 12.55 -21.46 -22.22
CA GLU A 5 13.52 -21.52 -23.31
C GLU A 5 13.30 -22.73 -24.23
N LEU A 6 12.60 -23.77 -23.73
CA LEU A 6 12.36 -25.03 -24.44
C LEU A 6 11.08 -25.03 -25.29
N ILE A 7 10.12 -24.14 -25.03
CA ILE A 7 8.81 -24.15 -25.69
C ILE A 7 8.45 -22.75 -26.20
N PRO A 8 8.72 -22.43 -27.48
CA PRO A 8 8.46 -21.11 -28.07
C PRO A 8 7.00 -20.64 -27.99
N SER A 9 6.04 -21.58 -27.93
CA SER A 9 4.61 -21.28 -27.76
C SER A 9 4.23 -20.81 -26.36
N LEU A 10 5.10 -20.98 -25.35
CA LEU A 10 4.91 -20.43 -24.01
C LEU A 10 5.41 -18.98 -23.86
N ARG A 11 6.17 -18.44 -24.83
CA ARG A 11 6.69 -17.06 -24.76
C ARG A 11 5.57 -16.02 -24.70
N GLY A 12 4.44 -16.26 -25.37
CA GLY A 12 3.26 -15.38 -25.28
C GLY A 12 2.47 -15.48 -23.97
N ILE A 13 2.79 -16.48 -23.12
CA ILE A 13 2.06 -16.76 -21.87
C ILE A 13 2.87 -16.29 -20.65
N THR A 14 4.20 -16.17 -20.75
CA THR A 14 5.04 -15.64 -19.68
C THR A 14 5.03 -14.13 -19.62
N ARG A 15 3.98 -13.59 -19.02
CA ARG A 15 3.93 -12.22 -18.50
C ARG A 15 4.92 -12.10 -17.34
N ALA A 16 5.96 -11.29 -17.49
CA ALA A 16 6.89 -11.03 -16.41
C ALA A 16 6.15 -10.29 -15.28
N ARG A 17 6.00 -10.94 -14.13
CA ARG A 17 5.62 -10.25 -12.89
C ARG A 17 6.78 -9.38 -12.44
N LEU A 18 6.49 -8.18 -11.96
CA LEU A 18 7.51 -7.36 -11.32
C LEU A 18 7.92 -8.05 -10.02
N GLU A 19 9.22 -8.23 -9.83
CA GLU A 19 9.79 -8.91 -8.65
C GLU A 19 9.72 -8.06 -7.38
N ASP A 20 9.38 -6.77 -7.51
CA ASP A 20 9.27 -5.85 -6.39
C ASP A 20 7.85 -5.83 -5.81
N ASP A 21 7.75 -6.04 -4.51
CA ASP A 21 6.50 -6.16 -3.76
C ASP A 21 5.72 -4.84 -3.64
N ARG A 22 6.29 -3.71 -4.04
CA ARG A 22 5.60 -2.40 -4.04
C ARG A 22 4.54 -2.28 -5.12
N TRP A 23 4.59 -3.10 -6.17
CA TRP A 23 3.56 -3.08 -7.22
C TRP A 23 2.31 -3.87 -6.79
N PRO A 24 1.11 -3.47 -7.26
CA PRO A 24 -0.09 -4.29 -7.12
C PRO A 24 0.15 -5.70 -7.69
N ALA A 25 -0.35 -6.75 -7.02
CA ALA A 25 -0.08 -8.13 -7.43
C ALA A 25 -0.71 -8.53 -8.77
N ASP A 26 -1.68 -7.75 -9.23
CA ASP A 26 -2.30 -7.86 -10.55
C ASP A 26 -1.64 -6.98 -11.62
N THR A 27 -0.44 -6.44 -11.33
CA THR A 27 0.38 -5.75 -12.33
C THR A 27 0.95 -6.74 -13.34
N VAL A 28 0.77 -6.44 -14.62
CA VAL A 28 1.24 -7.24 -15.75
C VAL A 28 2.14 -6.38 -16.64
N VAL A 29 3.32 -6.89 -16.96
CA VAL A 29 4.20 -6.29 -17.96
C VAL A 29 4.13 -7.12 -19.24
N ALA A 30 3.79 -6.48 -20.35
CA ALA A 30 3.82 -7.08 -21.67
C ALA A 30 5.21 -6.96 -22.31
N ASP A 31 5.53 -7.86 -23.24
CA ASP A 31 6.80 -7.85 -23.99
C ASP A 31 6.98 -6.57 -24.82
N THR A 32 5.90 -5.85 -25.11
CA THR A 32 5.90 -4.56 -25.80
C THR A 32 6.27 -3.39 -24.87
N GLY A 33 6.52 -3.64 -23.58
CA GLY A 33 6.81 -2.62 -22.57
C GLY A 33 5.58 -1.89 -22.04
N HIS A 34 4.37 -2.31 -22.45
CA HIS A 34 3.12 -1.88 -21.84
C HIS A 34 2.97 -2.50 -20.45
N VAL A 35 2.38 -1.74 -19.53
CA VAL A 35 2.11 -2.18 -18.16
C VAL A 35 0.62 -2.03 -17.90
N GLY A 36 -0.01 -3.10 -17.44
CA GLY A 36 -1.41 -3.12 -17.06
C GLY A 36 -1.61 -3.36 -15.58
N VAL A 37 -2.64 -2.75 -15.00
CA VAL A 37 -3.12 -2.97 -13.63
C VAL A 37 -4.63 -3.16 -13.68
N GLY A 38 -5.18 -4.18 -13.00
CA GLY A 38 -6.60 -4.50 -13.09
C GLY A 38 -7.09 -4.72 -14.52
N GLY A 39 -6.22 -5.19 -15.42
CA GLY A 39 -6.52 -5.36 -16.85
C GLY A 39 -6.51 -4.07 -17.69
N VAL A 40 -6.19 -2.91 -17.13
CA VAL A 40 -6.16 -1.60 -17.82
C VAL A 40 -4.72 -1.22 -18.19
N ASP A 41 -4.46 -0.93 -19.46
CA ASP A 41 -3.16 -0.43 -19.93
C ASP A 41 -2.90 1.00 -19.45
N LEU A 42 -1.81 1.17 -18.70
CA LEU A 42 -1.43 2.45 -18.10
C LEU A 42 -1.02 3.50 -19.16
N ALA A 43 -0.39 3.07 -20.25
CA ALA A 43 0.00 3.98 -21.33
C ALA A 43 -1.24 4.51 -22.07
N GLY A 44 -2.19 3.63 -22.40
CA GLY A 44 -3.48 4.02 -22.99
C GLY A 44 -4.31 4.93 -22.09
N LEU A 45 -4.30 4.69 -20.77
CA LEU A 45 -4.95 5.56 -19.80
C LEU A 45 -4.34 6.98 -19.82
N ALA A 46 -3.01 7.08 -19.77
CA ALA A 46 -2.30 8.35 -19.85
C ALA A 46 -2.51 9.07 -21.20
N GLY A 47 -2.65 8.32 -22.29
CA GLY A 47 -3.04 8.88 -23.60
C GLY A 47 -4.45 9.47 -23.61
N THR A 48 -5.37 8.88 -22.85
CA THR A 48 -6.78 9.31 -22.79
C THR A 48 -7.00 10.49 -21.85
N PHE A 49 -6.39 10.46 -20.66
CA PHE A 49 -6.67 11.41 -19.58
C PHE A 49 -5.52 12.39 -19.30
N GLY A 50 -4.38 12.22 -19.98
CA GLY A 50 -3.17 12.97 -19.71
C GLY A 50 -2.38 12.43 -18.52
N THR A 51 -1.31 13.14 -18.19
CA THR A 51 -0.45 12.89 -17.02
C THR A 51 -0.34 14.16 -16.18
N PRO A 52 -0.15 14.04 -14.85
CA PRO A 52 -0.16 12.79 -14.08
C PRO A 52 -1.57 12.15 -14.00
N VAL A 53 -1.62 10.83 -13.88
CA VAL A 53 -2.85 10.05 -13.64
C VAL A 53 -2.56 8.87 -12.74
N HIS A 54 -3.50 8.48 -11.87
CA HIS A 54 -3.34 7.36 -10.94
C HIS A 54 -4.39 6.28 -11.21
N VAL A 55 -4.01 5.03 -10.96
CA VAL A 55 -4.93 3.89 -10.86
C VAL A 55 -4.89 3.30 -9.46
N LEU A 56 -6.00 2.72 -9.02
CA LEU A 56 -6.16 1.96 -7.79
C LEU A 56 -6.69 0.56 -8.15
N SER A 57 -5.90 -0.47 -7.87
CA SER A 57 -6.29 -1.87 -8.08
C SER A 57 -7.31 -2.31 -7.04
N GLU A 58 -8.54 -2.60 -7.47
CA GLU A 58 -9.57 -3.17 -6.59
C GLU A 58 -9.14 -4.54 -6.05
N HIS A 59 -8.51 -5.36 -6.89
CA HIS A 59 -8.03 -6.69 -6.50
C HIS A 59 -7.01 -6.63 -5.37
N GLU A 60 -6.06 -5.69 -5.44
CA GLU A 60 -5.04 -5.55 -4.40
C GLU A 60 -5.65 -5.03 -3.09
N VAL A 61 -6.59 -4.08 -3.14
CA VAL A 61 -7.30 -3.62 -1.93
C VAL A 61 -8.05 -4.78 -1.28
N ARG A 62 -8.83 -5.54 -2.06
CA ARG A 62 -9.58 -6.68 -1.55
C ARG A 62 -8.68 -7.77 -0.99
N ARG A 63 -7.54 -8.02 -1.65
CA ARG A 63 -6.51 -8.95 -1.17
C ARG A 63 -5.94 -8.50 0.17
N SER A 64 -5.66 -7.21 0.32
CA SER A 64 -5.17 -6.63 1.58
C SER A 64 -6.22 -6.78 2.69
N CYS A 65 -7.49 -6.48 2.40
CA CYS A 65 -8.61 -6.66 3.32
C CYS A 65 -8.70 -8.10 3.84
N ARG A 66 -8.70 -9.09 2.93
CA ARG A 66 -8.71 -10.51 3.30
C ARG A 66 -7.52 -10.89 4.16
N ALA A 67 -6.33 -10.41 3.83
CA ALA A 67 -5.13 -10.67 4.65
C ALA A 67 -5.30 -10.17 6.10
N TYR A 68 -5.91 -9.00 6.32
CA TYR A 68 -6.23 -8.52 7.66
C TYR A 68 -7.22 -9.41 8.40
N VAL A 69 -8.30 -9.80 7.73
CA VAL A 69 -9.35 -10.65 8.32
C VAL A 69 -8.81 -12.04 8.67
N ASP A 70 -8.02 -12.64 7.77
CA ASP A 70 -7.48 -13.99 7.94
C ASP A 70 -6.43 -14.07 9.05
N VAL A 71 -5.57 -13.06 9.15
CA VAL A 71 -4.40 -13.05 10.05
C VAL A 71 -4.77 -12.63 11.48
N LEU A 72 -5.86 -11.88 11.67
CA LEU A 72 -6.31 -11.37 12.96
C LEU A 72 -7.67 -11.97 13.39
N PRO A 73 -7.80 -13.31 13.53
CA PRO A 73 -9.07 -13.91 13.91
C PRO A 73 -9.47 -13.46 15.32
N GLY A 74 -10.65 -12.87 15.43
CA GLY A 74 -11.21 -12.36 16.69
C GLY A 74 -10.81 -10.92 17.04
N ALA A 75 -9.92 -10.28 16.28
CA ALA A 75 -9.75 -8.84 16.35
C ALA A 75 -10.82 -8.15 15.48
N ARG A 76 -11.13 -6.90 15.81
CA ARG A 76 -11.92 -6.05 14.91
C ARG A 76 -10.98 -5.34 13.97
N VAL A 77 -11.18 -5.46 12.67
CA VAL A 77 -10.46 -4.66 11.68
C VAL A 77 -11.36 -3.52 11.24
N VAL A 78 -10.96 -2.28 11.52
CA VAL A 78 -11.81 -1.08 11.35
C VAL A 78 -11.20 -0.12 10.34
N CYS A 79 -11.93 0.18 9.28
CA CYS A 79 -11.58 1.20 8.29
C CYS A 79 -12.25 2.54 8.62
N SER A 80 -11.42 3.57 8.79
CA SER A 80 -11.89 4.93 9.05
C SER A 80 -11.99 5.76 7.76
N PRO A 81 -13.10 6.50 7.54
CA PRO A 81 -13.23 7.42 6.41
C PRO A 81 -12.28 8.62 6.48
N VAL A 82 -11.65 8.86 7.65
CA VAL A 82 -10.61 9.90 7.80
C VAL A 82 -9.33 9.50 7.07
N GLU A 83 -9.00 8.21 7.07
CA GLU A 83 -7.76 7.67 6.51
C GLU A 83 -7.93 7.26 5.04
N LEU A 84 -9.13 6.76 4.71
CA LEU A 84 -9.55 6.31 3.39
C LEU A 84 -10.76 7.14 2.92
N PRO A 85 -10.53 8.31 2.29
CA PRO A 85 -11.61 9.24 1.92
C PRO A 85 -12.37 8.83 0.64
N TRP A 86 -12.30 7.55 0.25
CA TRP A 86 -12.89 7.03 -0.98
C TRP A 86 -14.03 6.07 -0.65
N PRO A 87 -15.31 6.48 -0.83
CA PRO A 87 -16.48 5.66 -0.52
C PRO A 87 -16.45 4.29 -1.22
N GLU A 88 -15.95 4.22 -2.45
CA GLU A 88 -15.80 2.97 -3.20
C GLU A 88 -14.89 1.97 -2.47
N VAL A 89 -13.76 2.45 -1.94
CA VAL A 89 -12.81 1.63 -1.19
C VAL A 89 -13.41 1.13 0.12
N LEU A 90 -14.15 2.01 0.81
CA LEU A 90 -14.88 1.62 2.02
C LEU A 90 -15.96 0.57 1.73
N GLY A 91 -16.63 0.66 0.58
CA GLY A 91 -17.56 -0.37 0.11
C GLY A 91 -16.88 -1.74 -0.04
N TRP A 92 -15.73 -1.79 -0.71
CA TRP A 92 -14.95 -3.03 -0.82
C TRP A 92 -14.50 -3.56 0.55
N CYS A 93 -14.06 -2.70 1.45
CA CYS A 93 -13.67 -3.10 2.81
C CYS A 93 -14.84 -3.79 3.54
N ALA A 94 -16.05 -3.22 3.46
CA ALA A 94 -17.24 -3.80 4.07
C ALA A 94 -17.60 -5.16 3.45
N GLU A 95 -17.52 -5.30 2.13
CA GLU A 95 -17.77 -6.56 1.43
C GLU A 95 -16.79 -7.67 1.81
N GLU A 96 -15.53 -7.32 2.09
CA GLU A 96 -14.50 -8.26 2.55
C GLU A 96 -14.56 -8.52 4.08
N GLY A 97 -15.54 -7.94 4.78
CA GLY A 97 -15.80 -8.22 6.21
C GLY A 97 -15.12 -7.28 7.20
N LEU A 98 -14.56 -6.15 6.75
CA LEU A 98 -14.02 -5.12 7.64
C LEU A 98 -15.17 -4.26 8.19
N VAL A 99 -14.99 -3.75 9.40
CA VAL A 99 -15.93 -2.79 9.99
C VAL A 99 -15.64 -1.41 9.39
N VAL A 100 -16.66 -0.75 8.90
CA VAL A 100 -16.55 0.55 8.22
C VAL A 100 -17.33 1.62 8.97
N ALA A 101 -16.77 2.82 9.05
CA ALA A 101 -17.43 4.00 9.61
C ALA A 101 -17.86 3.88 11.09
N GLU A 102 -17.24 2.97 11.84
CA GLU A 102 -17.32 2.95 13.29
C GLU A 102 -16.07 3.57 13.93
N PRO A 103 -16.19 4.19 15.11
CA PRO A 103 -15.01 4.52 15.90
C PRO A 103 -14.24 3.24 16.24
N GLY A 104 -12.91 3.21 16.03
CA GLY A 104 -12.13 2.00 16.35
C GLY A 104 -12.07 1.63 17.83
N LEU A 105 -12.51 2.54 18.71
CA LEU A 105 -12.81 2.25 20.11
C LEU A 105 -14.32 2.39 20.35
N ARG A 106 -14.97 1.35 20.86
CA ARG A 106 -16.40 1.35 21.21
C ARG A 106 -16.65 1.76 22.66
N GLY A 107 -15.59 1.91 23.45
CA GLY A 107 -15.71 2.23 24.88
C GLY A 107 -14.42 2.78 25.48
N ARG A 108 -14.02 2.21 26.61
CA ARG A 108 -12.86 2.63 27.41
C ARG A 108 -11.62 1.85 26.97
N GLY A 109 -10.81 2.49 26.13
CA GLY A 109 -9.59 1.86 25.63
C GLY A 109 -8.46 2.84 25.37
N LEU A 110 -7.33 2.29 24.97
CA LEU A 110 -6.14 3.04 24.56
C LEU A 110 -5.90 2.80 23.06
N ARG A 111 -5.61 3.87 22.33
CA ARG A 111 -5.16 3.78 20.94
C ARG A 111 -3.66 3.99 20.85
N TYR A 112 -3.00 3.10 20.15
CA TYR A 112 -1.60 3.24 19.77
C TYR A 112 -1.51 3.42 18.25
N ARG A 113 -0.79 4.46 17.82
CA ARG A 113 -0.40 4.63 16.42
C ARG A 113 0.98 4.04 16.20
N MET A 114 1.06 3.06 15.32
CA MET A 114 2.31 2.42 14.94
C MET A 114 3.24 3.44 14.26
N SER A 115 4.41 3.65 14.85
CA SER A 115 5.43 4.59 14.37
C SER A 115 6.81 3.93 14.23
N GLY A 116 6.86 2.62 14.03
CA GLY A 116 8.10 1.85 14.04
C GLY A 116 7.93 0.45 13.48
N ASP A 117 8.87 -0.44 13.78
CA ASP A 117 8.84 -1.83 13.36
C ASP A 117 7.89 -2.69 14.21
N VAL A 118 7.74 -3.95 13.80
CA VAL A 118 6.89 -4.92 14.49
C VAL A 118 7.35 -5.15 15.96
N PRO A 119 8.65 -5.35 16.27
CA PRO A 119 9.13 -5.42 17.66
C PRO A 119 8.74 -4.22 18.53
N SER A 120 8.84 -3.00 18.02
CA SER A 120 8.45 -1.79 18.77
C SER A 120 6.96 -1.79 19.09
N THR A 121 6.14 -2.26 18.16
CA THR A 121 4.69 -2.39 18.34
C THR A 121 4.33 -3.45 19.38
N GLU A 122 5.07 -4.57 19.37
CA GLU A 122 4.95 -5.63 20.38
C GLU A 122 5.29 -5.14 21.80
N ALA A 123 6.38 -4.36 21.93
CA ALA A 123 6.75 -3.75 23.20
C ALA A 123 5.66 -2.77 23.70
N CYS A 124 5.14 -1.93 22.81
CA CYS A 124 4.07 -1.00 23.15
C CYS A 124 2.80 -1.73 23.63
N ALA A 125 2.43 -2.85 22.99
CA ALA A 125 1.28 -3.63 23.43
C ALA A 125 1.44 -4.14 24.88
N ARG A 126 2.64 -4.58 25.28
CA ARG A 126 2.93 -4.95 26.69
C ARG A 126 2.79 -3.75 27.61
N ASP A 127 3.34 -2.60 27.23
CA ASP A 127 3.29 -1.39 28.05
C ASP A 127 1.86 -0.89 28.23
N VAL A 128 1.02 -1.00 27.20
CA VAL A 128 -0.41 -0.70 27.30
C VAL A 128 -1.11 -1.64 28.29
N VAL A 129 -0.85 -2.94 28.24
CA VAL A 129 -1.45 -3.89 29.21
C VAL A 129 -1.02 -3.59 30.64
N ARG A 130 0.26 -3.23 30.85
CA ARG A 130 0.75 -2.78 32.17
C ARG A 130 0.07 -1.49 32.62
N ALA A 131 -0.18 -0.55 31.70
CA ALA A 131 -0.90 0.69 32.00
C ALA A 131 -2.35 0.40 32.39
N ILE A 132 -3.05 -0.49 31.67
CA ILE A 132 -4.42 -0.95 32.01
C ILE A 132 -4.44 -1.55 33.43
N ALA A 133 -3.48 -2.43 33.74
CA ALA A 133 -3.40 -3.05 35.07
C ALA A 133 -3.13 -2.03 36.19
N ARG A 134 -2.26 -1.04 35.96
CA ARG A 134 -2.00 0.06 36.91
C ARG A 134 -3.23 0.93 37.11
N LEU A 135 -3.89 1.35 36.03
CA LEU A 135 -5.12 2.15 36.10
C LEU A 135 -6.24 1.45 36.88
N ARG A 136 -6.38 0.13 36.70
CA ARG A 136 -7.34 -0.67 37.48
C ARG A 136 -6.97 -0.73 38.96
N ARG A 137 -5.70 -1.03 39.27
CA ARG A 137 -5.23 -1.19 40.66
C ARG A 137 -5.25 0.12 41.45
N ASP A 138 -4.74 1.17 40.85
CA ASP A 138 -4.43 2.42 41.56
C ASP A 138 -5.63 3.39 41.53
N HIS A 139 -6.51 3.26 40.53
CA HIS A 139 -7.61 4.19 40.30
C HIS A 139 -8.99 3.53 40.06
N GLY A 140 -9.09 2.20 40.08
CA GLY A 140 -10.36 1.50 39.82
C GLY A 140 -10.90 1.69 38.39
N VAL A 141 -10.07 2.18 37.46
CA VAL A 141 -10.48 2.44 36.07
C VAL A 141 -10.31 1.16 35.26
N GLU A 142 -11.42 0.59 34.79
CA GLU A 142 -11.40 -0.55 33.88
C GLU A 142 -11.36 -0.07 32.42
N LEU A 143 -10.31 -0.48 31.70
CA LEU A 143 -10.15 -0.34 30.26
C LEU A 143 -10.10 -1.75 29.66
N ASP A 144 -10.86 -1.99 28.59
CA ASP A 144 -11.06 -3.33 28.01
C ASP A 144 -10.76 -3.38 26.51
N GLU A 145 -10.23 -2.30 25.93
CA GLU A 145 -9.93 -2.18 24.50
C GLU A 145 -8.52 -1.64 24.24
N LEU A 146 -7.85 -2.22 23.24
CA LEU A 146 -6.62 -1.73 22.65
C LEU A 146 -6.83 -1.59 21.13
N ALA A 147 -6.73 -0.36 20.63
CA ALA A 147 -6.72 -0.07 19.20
C ALA A 147 -5.29 0.15 18.70
N VAL A 148 -4.92 -0.50 17.59
CA VAL A 148 -3.63 -0.32 16.92
C VAL A 148 -3.86 0.24 15.52
N GLU A 149 -3.46 1.49 15.32
CA GLU A 149 -3.49 2.18 14.03
C GLU A 149 -2.19 1.86 13.26
N ILE A 150 -2.32 1.23 12.09
CA ILE A 150 -1.21 0.93 11.20
C ILE A 150 -1.11 2.05 10.17
N THR A 151 0.06 2.68 10.11
CA THR A 151 0.29 3.85 9.28
C THR A 151 0.78 3.49 7.88
N ALA A 152 0.65 4.44 6.95
CA ALA A 152 1.10 4.29 5.55
C ALA A 152 2.62 4.08 5.44
N ASP A 153 3.36 4.55 6.45
CA ASP A 153 4.82 4.47 6.53
C ASP A 153 5.31 3.06 6.90
N ALA A 154 4.37 2.11 7.09
CA ALA A 154 4.70 0.71 7.18
C ALA A 154 5.52 0.29 5.95
N PRO A 155 6.67 -0.39 6.14
CA PRO A 155 7.56 -0.74 5.04
C PRO A 155 6.85 -1.56 3.96
N ALA A 156 7.31 -1.48 2.72
CA ALA A 156 6.73 -2.21 1.58
C ALA A 156 6.55 -3.71 1.85
N ALA A 157 7.51 -4.31 2.59
CA ALA A 157 7.46 -5.65 3.13
C ALA A 157 6.87 -5.68 4.56
N PHE A 158 5.66 -5.17 4.73
CA PHE A 158 4.99 -5.17 6.03
C PHE A 158 4.55 -6.59 6.42
N ASP A 159 5.24 -7.19 7.39
CA ASP A 159 4.90 -8.50 7.92
C ASP A 159 3.68 -8.44 8.86
N LEU A 160 2.50 -8.36 8.25
CA LEU A 160 1.22 -8.38 8.96
C LEU A 160 1.03 -9.66 9.79
N THR A 161 1.52 -10.80 9.30
CA THR A 161 1.41 -12.10 10.00
C THR A 161 2.27 -12.12 11.26
N GLY A 162 3.51 -11.67 11.15
CA GLY A 162 4.41 -11.50 12.29
C GLY A 162 3.87 -10.49 13.29
N LEU A 163 3.33 -9.36 12.83
CA LEU A 163 2.70 -8.36 13.69
C LEU A 163 1.55 -8.96 14.49
N ALA A 164 0.58 -9.58 13.83
CA ALA A 164 -0.59 -10.16 14.48
C ALA A 164 -0.20 -11.25 15.49
N THR A 165 0.74 -12.12 15.12
CA THR A 165 1.24 -13.18 16.00
C THR A 165 1.86 -12.60 17.27
N ARG A 166 2.73 -11.60 17.11
CA ARG A 166 3.44 -10.95 18.22
C ARG A 166 2.51 -10.13 19.10
N LEU A 167 1.57 -9.38 18.53
CA LEU A 167 0.54 -8.67 19.29
C LEU A 167 -0.27 -9.63 20.16
N ARG A 168 -0.75 -10.73 19.58
CA ARG A 168 -1.52 -11.75 20.32
C ARG A 168 -0.70 -12.34 21.47
N VAL A 169 0.56 -12.68 21.24
CA VAL A 169 1.44 -13.23 22.29
C VAL A 169 1.71 -12.19 23.37
N ALA A 170 2.03 -10.96 23.00
CA ALA A 170 2.32 -9.87 23.93
C ALA A 170 1.12 -9.54 24.82
N ILE A 171 -0.07 -9.37 24.21
CA ILE A 171 -1.30 -9.02 24.93
C ILE A 171 -1.67 -10.14 25.91
N ASN A 172 -1.72 -11.39 25.46
CA ASN A 172 -2.12 -12.52 26.32
C ASN A 172 -1.09 -12.81 27.42
N GLY A 173 0.20 -12.80 27.08
CA GLY A 173 1.28 -13.07 28.02
C GLY A 173 1.39 -12.01 29.11
N GLU A 174 1.32 -10.72 28.74
CA GLU A 174 1.37 -9.64 29.72
C GLU A 174 0.08 -9.58 30.56
N SER A 175 -1.09 -9.85 29.97
CA SER A 175 -2.36 -9.84 30.71
C SER A 175 -2.38 -10.93 31.79
N SER A 176 -1.86 -12.12 31.44
CA SER A 176 -1.70 -13.24 32.39
C SER A 176 -0.73 -12.87 33.53
N THR A 177 0.38 -12.21 33.21
CA THR A 177 1.37 -11.74 34.19
C THR A 177 0.78 -10.71 35.16
N GLN A 178 -0.06 -9.80 34.65
CA GLN A 178 -0.67 -8.74 35.46
C GLN A 178 -1.97 -9.19 36.17
N GLY A 179 -2.51 -10.37 35.87
CA GLY A 179 -3.77 -10.86 36.42
C GLY A 179 -5.00 -10.06 35.94
N VAL A 180 -4.97 -9.57 34.70
CA VAL A 180 -6.08 -8.82 34.08
C VAL A 180 -6.67 -9.57 32.89
N THR A 181 -7.93 -9.29 32.56
CA THR A 181 -8.55 -9.78 31.34
C THR A 181 -7.84 -9.16 30.12
N PRO A 182 -7.45 -9.97 29.10
CA PRO A 182 -6.89 -9.41 27.87
C PRO A 182 -7.83 -8.39 27.23
N PRO A 183 -7.35 -7.18 26.88
CA PRO A 183 -8.17 -6.20 26.17
C PRO A 183 -8.55 -6.71 24.77
N ARG A 184 -9.76 -6.36 24.32
CA ARG A 184 -10.21 -6.62 22.94
C ARG A 184 -9.33 -5.82 21.98
N LEU A 185 -8.80 -6.49 20.96
CA LEU A 185 -7.94 -5.88 19.95
C LEU A 185 -8.79 -5.31 18.80
N THR A 186 -8.60 -4.03 18.52
CA THR A 186 -8.98 -3.39 17.25
C THR A 186 -7.72 -3.06 16.46
N VAL A 187 -7.74 -3.31 15.15
CA VAL A 187 -6.70 -2.90 14.21
C VAL A 187 -7.31 -1.93 13.20
N GLU A 188 -6.70 -0.75 13.05
CA GLU A 188 -7.09 0.29 12.11
C GLU A 188 -6.02 0.37 11.01
N PRO A 189 -6.18 -0.31 9.85
CA PRO A 189 -5.12 -0.41 8.86
C PRO A 189 -4.90 0.87 8.03
N GLY A 190 -5.80 1.85 8.11
CA GLY A 190 -5.68 3.14 7.42
C GLY A 190 -5.21 3.04 5.98
N ARG A 191 -4.18 3.83 5.64
CA ARG A 191 -3.64 3.87 4.28
C ARG A 191 -2.81 2.64 3.90
N SER A 192 -2.42 1.79 4.85
CA SER A 192 -1.69 0.55 4.52
C SER A 192 -2.52 -0.39 3.64
N LEU A 193 -3.87 -0.26 3.64
CA LEU A 193 -4.75 -0.99 2.72
C LEU A 193 -4.58 -0.62 1.25
N VAL A 194 -4.14 0.62 0.96
CA VAL A 194 -4.16 1.18 -0.40
C VAL A 194 -2.78 1.53 -0.95
N VAL A 195 -1.76 1.63 -0.10
CA VAL A 195 -0.38 1.99 -0.50
C VAL A 195 0.11 1.11 -1.66
N ARG A 196 -0.06 -0.21 -1.57
CA ARG A 196 0.35 -1.16 -2.62
C ARG A 196 -0.61 -1.23 -3.80
N ALA A 197 -1.82 -0.71 -3.66
CA ALA A 197 -2.85 -0.80 -4.68
C ALA A 197 -2.80 0.36 -5.68
N VAL A 198 -2.11 1.45 -5.37
CA VAL A 198 -2.07 2.65 -6.22
C VAL A 198 -0.80 2.69 -7.07
N VAL A 199 -0.98 3.02 -8.36
CA VAL A 199 0.13 3.29 -9.29
C VAL A 199 -0.12 4.62 -9.99
N GLY A 200 0.85 5.53 -9.92
CA GLY A 200 0.87 6.77 -10.68
C GLY A 200 1.55 6.59 -12.03
N VAL A 201 1.10 7.35 -13.03
CA VAL A 201 1.72 7.47 -14.34
C VAL A 201 2.10 8.93 -14.55
N CYS A 202 3.38 9.17 -14.77
CA CYS A 202 3.96 10.48 -15.03
C CYS A 202 4.59 10.51 -16.42
N ARG A 203 4.87 11.71 -16.93
CA ARG A 203 5.61 11.94 -18.17
C ARG A 203 6.94 12.61 -17.89
N VAL A 204 7.98 12.14 -18.55
CA VAL A 204 9.31 12.77 -18.54
C VAL A 204 9.24 14.12 -19.25
N ARG A 205 9.62 15.18 -18.53
CA ARG A 205 9.60 16.58 -18.97
C ARG A 205 10.96 17.05 -19.47
N SER A 206 12.03 16.62 -18.82
CA SER A 206 13.40 16.93 -19.22
C SER A 206 14.35 15.81 -18.81
N VAL A 207 15.44 15.67 -19.56
CA VAL A 207 16.58 14.81 -19.22
C VAL A 207 17.83 15.66 -19.44
N CYS A 208 18.52 16.01 -18.35
CA CYS A 208 19.66 16.91 -18.42
C CYS A 208 20.67 16.57 -17.30
N CYS A 209 21.95 16.43 -17.65
CA CYS A 209 23.04 16.25 -16.69
C CYS A 209 22.79 15.13 -15.64
N GLY A 210 22.23 14.00 -16.07
CA GLY A 210 21.93 12.87 -15.16
C GLY A 210 20.66 13.03 -14.32
N VAL A 211 19.96 14.16 -14.46
CA VAL A 211 18.68 14.44 -13.80
C VAL A 211 17.52 14.23 -14.78
N VAL A 212 16.47 13.56 -14.31
CA VAL A 212 15.21 13.36 -15.04
C VAL A 212 14.11 14.12 -14.30
N SER A 213 13.39 14.99 -15.00
CA SER A 213 12.20 15.66 -14.44
C SER A 213 10.92 14.98 -14.92
N VAL A 214 9.95 14.80 -14.03
CA VAL A 214 8.61 14.28 -14.34
C VAL A 214 7.51 15.25 -13.90
N ASP A 215 6.32 15.14 -14.51
CA ASP A 215 5.15 15.96 -14.18
C ASP A 215 4.29 15.44 -13.01
N GLY A 216 4.71 14.35 -12.38
CA GLY A 216 4.09 13.78 -11.17
C GLY A 216 5.11 13.65 -10.03
N PRO A 217 4.77 12.93 -8.95
CA PRO A 217 5.67 12.70 -7.83
C PRO A 217 6.62 11.55 -8.20
N PRO A 218 7.95 11.72 -8.02
CA PRO A 218 8.87 10.61 -8.12
C PRO A 218 8.63 9.63 -6.97
N GLY A 219 9.09 8.39 -7.17
CA GLY A 219 9.06 7.35 -6.14
C GLY A 219 10.40 6.61 -6.09
N PRO A 220 10.61 5.76 -5.06
CA PRO A 220 11.85 4.99 -4.91
C PRO A 220 12.02 3.94 -6.01
N ILE A 221 10.93 3.60 -6.72
CA ILE A 221 10.95 2.78 -7.92
C ILE A 221 10.13 3.47 -8.99
N MET A 222 10.66 3.45 -10.21
CA MET A 222 9.99 3.94 -11.38
C MET A 222 10.32 3.06 -12.57
N ARG A 223 9.37 2.90 -13.50
CA ARG A 223 9.54 2.07 -14.69
C ARG A 223 9.06 2.82 -15.93
N VAL A 224 9.88 2.88 -16.98
CA VAL A 224 9.44 3.37 -18.30
C VAL A 224 8.38 2.41 -18.87
N ILE A 225 7.25 2.94 -19.34
CA ILE A 225 6.11 2.18 -19.86
C ILE A 225 5.74 2.61 -21.28
N GLY A 226 4.98 1.76 -21.99
CA GLY A 226 4.49 2.03 -23.35
C GLY A 226 5.55 1.84 -24.44
N ARG A 227 6.75 1.41 -24.06
CA ARG A 227 7.83 0.97 -24.96
C ARG A 227 8.81 0.08 -24.21
N VAL A 228 9.56 -0.72 -24.97
CA VAL A 228 10.69 -1.49 -24.43
C VAL A 228 11.96 -0.62 -24.47
N PRO A 229 12.63 -0.38 -23.33
CA PRO A 229 13.93 0.27 -23.32
C PRO A 229 14.99 -0.63 -23.96
N THR A 230 15.92 -0.04 -24.73
CA THR A 230 16.98 -0.81 -25.41
C THR A 230 18.36 -0.64 -24.77
N ALA A 231 18.51 0.32 -23.87
CA ALA A 231 19.78 0.59 -23.19
C ALA A 231 19.84 -0.08 -21.80
N SER A 232 21.05 -0.16 -21.25
CA SER A 232 21.27 -0.54 -19.85
C SER A 232 20.56 0.43 -18.90
N THR A 233 20.30 -0.03 -17.68
CA THR A 233 19.81 0.81 -16.59
C THR A 233 20.97 1.47 -15.85
N GLY A 234 20.83 2.75 -15.54
CA GLY A 234 21.73 3.51 -14.69
C GLY A 234 20.97 4.28 -13.61
N VAL A 235 21.66 4.60 -12.50
CA VAL A 235 21.08 5.41 -11.43
C VAL A 235 20.94 6.86 -11.92
N ARG A 236 19.74 7.41 -11.78
CA ARG A 236 19.39 8.79 -12.15
C ARG A 236 18.72 9.48 -10.98
N ARG A 237 18.96 10.78 -10.82
CA ARG A 237 18.17 11.59 -9.89
C ARG A 237 16.87 11.99 -10.56
N VAL A 238 15.73 11.67 -9.96
CA VAL A 238 14.42 12.02 -10.51
C VAL A 238 13.78 13.12 -9.67
N VAL A 239 13.34 14.20 -10.32
CA VAL A 239 12.67 15.33 -9.67
C VAL A 239 11.25 15.47 -10.20
N GLY A 240 10.32 15.81 -9.32
CA GLY A 240 8.94 16.12 -9.69
C GLY A 240 8.33 17.15 -8.74
N HIS A 241 7.01 17.27 -8.71
CA HIS A 241 6.34 18.32 -7.94
C HIS A 241 6.27 18.05 -6.43
N SER A 242 6.72 16.89 -5.93
CA SER A 242 6.70 16.58 -4.49
C SER A 242 7.83 17.28 -3.71
N GLY A 243 8.82 17.85 -4.40
CA GLY A 243 10.02 18.42 -3.78
C GLY A 243 11.08 17.37 -3.38
N GLU A 244 10.77 16.08 -3.49
CA GLU A 244 11.72 14.99 -3.31
C GLU A 244 12.54 14.73 -4.58
N ALA A 245 13.76 14.23 -4.41
CA ALA A 245 14.69 13.95 -5.49
C ALA A 245 15.39 12.59 -5.34
N PRO A 246 14.64 11.46 -5.33
CA PRO A 246 15.22 10.14 -5.14
C PRO A 246 16.17 9.75 -6.29
N GLU A 247 17.11 8.87 -5.95
CA GLU A 247 17.93 8.17 -6.93
C GLU A 247 17.22 6.87 -7.34
N VAL A 248 17.00 6.72 -8.66
CA VAL A 248 16.19 5.64 -9.23
C VAL A 248 16.93 5.03 -10.42
N SER A 249 16.94 3.71 -10.51
CA SER A 249 17.45 3.00 -11.68
C SER A 249 16.50 3.15 -12.86
N LEU A 250 16.93 3.89 -13.89
CA LEU A 250 16.18 4.09 -15.13
C LEU A 250 17.03 3.71 -16.35
N PRO A 251 16.42 3.34 -17.48
CA PRO A 251 17.15 3.10 -18.72
C PRO A 251 17.95 4.33 -19.17
N GLU A 252 19.14 4.11 -19.71
CA GLU A 252 19.99 5.20 -20.20
C GLU A 252 19.40 5.93 -21.42
N ASP A 253 18.54 5.25 -22.18
CA ASP A 253 17.78 5.80 -23.31
C ASP A 253 16.46 6.47 -22.89
N VAL A 254 16.27 6.77 -21.60
CA VAL A 254 15.13 7.59 -21.14
C VAL A 254 15.17 8.96 -21.80
N ARG A 255 14.01 9.40 -22.30
CA ARG A 255 13.89 10.64 -23.09
C ARG A 255 12.63 11.41 -22.76
N VAL A 256 12.64 12.69 -23.12
CA VAL A 256 11.48 13.57 -22.99
C VAL A 256 10.27 12.96 -23.70
N GLY A 257 9.12 12.98 -23.03
CA GLY A 257 7.87 12.42 -23.52
C GLY A 257 7.62 10.97 -23.11
N ASP A 258 8.64 10.25 -22.61
CA ASP A 258 8.44 8.89 -22.07
C ASP A 258 7.44 8.92 -20.91
N LEU A 259 6.64 7.85 -20.83
CA LEU A 259 5.77 7.60 -19.69
C LEU A 259 6.49 6.74 -18.67
N VAL A 260 6.27 7.04 -17.39
CA VAL A 260 6.90 6.36 -16.28
C VAL A 260 5.84 6.01 -15.24
N ALA A 261 5.72 4.73 -14.91
CA ALA A 261 4.87 4.23 -13.84
C ALA A 261 5.61 4.24 -12.50
N VAL A 262 4.91 4.60 -11.43
CA VAL A 262 5.43 4.83 -10.08
C VAL A 262 4.48 4.19 -9.07
N PRO A 263 4.90 3.15 -8.32
CA PRO A 263 4.14 2.66 -7.17
C PRO A 263 3.94 3.76 -6.13
N TYR A 264 2.76 3.80 -5.54
CA TYR A 264 2.37 4.88 -4.65
C TYR A 264 3.02 4.80 -3.27
N SER A 265 3.36 5.96 -2.69
CA SER A 265 4.02 6.07 -1.38
C SER A 265 3.08 6.51 -0.24
N GLY A 266 1.75 6.54 -0.44
CA GLY A 266 0.79 6.71 0.65
C GLY A 266 0.30 8.15 0.92
N GLY A 267 0.60 9.10 0.05
CA GLY A 267 0.01 10.46 0.10
C GLY A 267 -1.50 10.49 -0.22
N ARG A 268 -2.04 11.66 -0.57
CA ARG A 268 -3.31 11.76 -1.33
C ARG A 268 -2.98 12.04 -2.81
N PRO A 269 -3.63 11.39 -3.79
CA PRO A 269 -3.41 11.68 -5.20
C PRO A 269 -3.75 13.15 -5.48
N HIS A 270 -2.84 13.86 -6.12
CA HIS A 270 -3.03 15.24 -6.58
C HIS A 270 -3.66 15.26 -7.99
N ALA A 271 -3.66 14.13 -8.69
CA ALA A 271 -4.21 13.96 -10.04
C ALA A 271 -5.38 12.97 -10.03
N PRO A 272 -6.12 12.83 -11.15
CA PRO A 272 -7.24 11.89 -11.24
C PRO A 272 -6.85 10.47 -10.80
N LEU A 273 -7.69 9.85 -9.98
CA LEU A 273 -7.56 8.47 -9.52
C LEU A 273 -8.67 7.63 -10.13
N PHE A 274 -8.31 6.54 -10.80
CA PHE A 274 -9.24 5.57 -11.36
C PHE A 274 -9.16 4.24 -10.61
N ALA A 275 -10.27 3.75 -10.06
CA ALA A 275 -10.39 2.35 -9.67
C ALA A 275 -10.35 1.46 -10.92
N VAL A 276 -9.57 0.38 -10.90
CA VAL A 276 -9.44 -0.57 -12.01
C VAL A 276 -9.64 -2.01 -11.53
N ALA A 277 -10.45 -2.75 -12.29
CA ALA A 277 -10.74 -4.17 -12.07
C ALA A 277 -11.25 -4.78 -13.39
N ASP A 278 -10.78 -5.99 -13.74
CA ASP A 278 -11.28 -6.75 -14.90
C ASP A 278 -11.37 -5.97 -16.23
N GLY A 279 -10.42 -5.06 -16.47
CA GLY A 279 -10.37 -4.21 -17.66
C GLY A 279 -11.30 -2.99 -17.61
N VAL A 280 -12.12 -2.86 -16.57
CA VAL A 280 -13.00 -1.72 -16.32
C VAL A 280 -12.26 -0.68 -15.50
N ARG A 281 -12.53 0.60 -15.81
CA ARG A 281 -12.05 1.74 -15.02
C ARG A 281 -13.22 2.62 -14.56
N ARG A 282 -13.15 3.13 -13.33
CA ARG A 282 -14.10 4.08 -12.76
C ARG A 282 -13.35 5.24 -12.09
N LEU A 283 -13.76 6.46 -12.37
CA LEU A 283 -13.19 7.64 -11.71
C LEU A 283 -13.60 7.67 -10.23
N VAL A 284 -12.62 7.71 -9.33
CA VAL A 284 -12.82 7.76 -7.87
C VAL A 284 -12.52 9.17 -7.34
N GLU A 285 -11.49 9.83 -7.86
CA GLU A 285 -11.12 11.19 -7.46
C GLU A 285 -10.67 11.99 -8.68
N ARG A 286 -11.06 13.26 -8.78
CA ARG A 286 -10.73 14.13 -9.92
C ARG A 286 -9.31 14.75 -9.86
N GLY A 287 -8.61 14.63 -8.75
CA GLY A 287 -7.42 15.44 -8.46
C GLY A 287 -7.80 16.81 -7.89
N ARG A 288 -6.83 17.51 -7.29
CA ARG A 288 -7.00 18.85 -6.71
C ARG A 288 -6.27 19.90 -7.52
#